data_AF-A0A6P0HLG1-F1
#
_entry.id   AF-A0A6P0HLG1-F1
#
_cell.length_a   1.000
_cell.length_b   1.000
_cell.length_c   1.000
_cell.angle_alpha   90.00
_cell.angle_beta   90.00
_cell.angle_gamma   90.00
#
_symmetry.space_group_name_H-M   'P 1'
#
loop_
_entity.id
_entity.type
_entity.pdbx_description
1 polymer ?
#
loop_
_entity_poly.entity_id
_entity_poly.type
_entity_poly.pdbx_seq_one_letter_code
_entity_poly.pdbx_strand_id
1 'polypeptide(L)'
;MTRRLLTAALVPVLLLVPAACSGGDEGALSEPSSPRPSSTDPSLDEGRVSPADLPPAPVLEGGTGARGDLAGAECDVATGPRSVAGELTNSGGTAADYAVVVSWTTATSDVVARGVATVEDLAPGASRTVEVTAEVPAGATACTVNVRRAPVAG
;
A
#
# COMPACT_ATOMS: atom_id res chain seq x y z
N MET A 1 -26.99 33.38 11.35
CA MET A 1 -28.28 32.71 11.10
C MET A 1 -28.73 33.07 9.69
N THR A 2 -28.57 32.15 8.72
CA THR A 2 -29.24 32.28 7.41
C THR A 2 -29.52 30.87 6.88
N ARG A 3 -30.78 30.63 6.52
CA ARG A 3 -31.39 29.33 6.25
C ARG A 3 -31.16 28.89 4.80
N ARG A 4 -31.01 27.55 4.65
CA ARG A 4 -31.55 26.61 3.65
C ARG A 4 -31.46 26.96 2.16
N LEU A 5 -31.08 25.96 1.36
CA LEU A 5 -31.98 25.33 0.37
C LEU A 5 -31.42 23.98 -0.10
N LEU A 6 -32.27 22.94 -0.02
CA LEU A 6 -32.11 21.65 -0.67
C LEU A 6 -32.14 21.82 -2.19
N THR A 7 -31.33 21.07 -2.92
CA THR A 7 -31.64 20.70 -4.30
C THR A 7 -31.27 19.23 -4.53
N ALA A 8 -32.30 18.42 -4.76
CA ALA A 8 -32.25 17.04 -5.21
C ALA A 8 -32.20 17.00 -6.74
N ALA A 9 -31.48 16.03 -7.32
CA ALA A 9 -31.54 15.53 -8.71
C ALA A 9 -30.15 14.98 -9.08
N LEU A 10 -29.92 13.90 -9.81
CA LEU A 10 -30.74 12.88 -10.46
C LEU A 10 -29.72 11.77 -10.81
N VAL A 11 -30.04 10.51 -10.55
CA VAL A 11 -29.25 9.35 -10.99
C VAL A 11 -29.71 8.96 -12.39
N PRO A 12 -28.78 8.66 -13.33
CA PRO A 12 -29.04 7.67 -14.35
C PRO A 12 -28.05 6.50 -14.25
N VAL A 13 -28.63 5.33 -13.98
CA VAL A 13 -28.02 4.01 -14.12
C VAL A 13 -27.83 3.73 -15.61
N LEU A 14 -26.58 3.52 -16.06
CA LEU A 14 -26.29 2.95 -17.38
C LEU A 14 -25.89 1.47 -17.20
N LEU A 15 -26.80 0.59 -17.60
CA LEU A 15 -26.58 -0.84 -17.82
C LEU A 15 -25.95 -1.01 -19.21
N LEU A 16 -24.76 -1.62 -19.30
CA LEU A 16 -24.25 -2.19 -20.56
C LEU A 16 -23.87 -3.66 -20.37
N VAL A 17 -24.30 -4.42 -21.38
CA VAL A 17 -24.47 -5.86 -21.49
C VAL A 17 -23.13 -6.59 -21.66
N PRO A 18 -22.90 -7.75 -21.03
CA PRO A 18 -21.76 -8.60 -21.36
C PRO A 18 -21.98 -9.27 -22.72
N ALA A 19 -21.04 -9.04 -23.65
CA ALA A 19 -20.96 -9.79 -24.90
C ALA A 19 -20.59 -11.25 -24.60
N ALA A 20 -21.54 -12.15 -24.82
CA ALA A 20 -21.33 -13.59 -24.83
C ALA A 20 -20.67 -13.99 -26.16
N CYS A 21 -19.36 -14.23 -26.15
CA CYS A 21 -18.69 -14.96 -27.23
C CYS A 21 -19.03 -16.45 -27.10
N SER A 22 -20.04 -16.87 -27.87
CA SER A 22 -20.25 -18.25 -28.26
C SER A 22 -19.19 -18.63 -29.28
N GLY A 23 -18.36 -19.62 -28.95
CA GLY A 23 -17.40 -20.22 -29.87
C GLY A 23 -17.34 -21.72 -29.59
N GLY A 24 -18.28 -22.45 -30.18
CA GLY A 24 -18.25 -23.91 -30.25
C GLY A 24 -17.71 -24.34 -31.61
N ASP A 25 -16.66 -25.14 -31.60
CA ASP A 25 -16.23 -25.96 -32.73
C ASP A 25 -15.97 -27.38 -32.19
N GLU A 26 -16.88 -28.29 -32.51
CA GLU A 26 -16.72 -29.73 -32.32
C GLU A 26 -16.17 -30.31 -33.63
N GLY A 27 -14.99 -30.93 -33.59
CA GLY A 27 -14.38 -31.47 -34.81
C GLY A 27 -13.10 -32.28 -34.61
N ALA A 28 -13.29 -33.56 -34.26
CA ALA A 28 -12.52 -34.74 -34.68
C ALA A 28 -10.96 -34.79 -34.61
N LEU A 29 -10.49 -35.60 -33.65
CA LEU A 29 -9.50 -36.70 -33.77
C LEU A 29 -8.24 -36.51 -34.63
N SER A 30 -7.07 -36.53 -33.98
CA SER A 30 -5.86 -37.24 -34.46
C SER A 30 -4.91 -37.58 -33.30
N GLU A 31 -4.26 -38.74 -33.45
CA GLU A 31 -3.41 -39.55 -32.55
C GLU A 31 -2.16 -38.88 -31.90
N PRO A 32 -1.48 -39.56 -30.95
CA PRO A 32 -0.69 -38.92 -29.90
C PRO A 32 0.67 -38.44 -30.42
N SER A 33 0.90 -37.14 -30.32
CA SER A 33 2.24 -36.57 -30.43
C SER A 33 2.90 -36.51 -29.06
N SER A 34 4.12 -37.04 -29.01
CA SER A 34 5.07 -37.12 -27.91
C SER A 34 5.01 -35.99 -26.87
N PRO A 35 5.34 -36.26 -25.59
CA PRO A 35 5.41 -35.23 -24.58
C PRO A 35 6.43 -34.17 -25.00
N ARG A 36 5.92 -32.99 -25.36
CA ARG A 36 6.70 -31.76 -25.46
C ARG A 36 7.46 -31.62 -24.13
N PRO A 37 8.78 -31.36 -24.13
CA PRO A 37 9.47 -31.11 -22.88
C PRO A 37 8.75 -29.96 -22.17
N SER A 38 8.38 -30.20 -20.91
CA SER A 38 7.80 -29.20 -20.04
C SER A 38 8.60 -27.92 -20.19
N SER A 39 7.96 -26.87 -20.69
CA SER A 39 8.50 -25.53 -20.61
C SER A 39 8.89 -25.31 -19.17
N THR A 40 10.18 -25.19 -18.91
CA THR A 40 10.72 -24.68 -17.66
C THR A 40 9.93 -23.42 -17.35
N ASP A 41 9.22 -23.43 -16.22
CA ASP A 41 8.62 -22.24 -15.62
C ASP A 41 9.64 -21.11 -15.76
N PRO A 42 9.30 -19.95 -16.35
CA PRO A 42 10.21 -18.83 -16.31
C PRO A 42 10.44 -18.52 -14.84
N SER A 43 11.60 -18.93 -14.33
CA SER A 43 12.10 -18.61 -13.00
C SER A 43 11.68 -17.18 -12.71
N LEU A 44 10.75 -17.01 -11.77
CA LEU A 44 10.30 -15.69 -11.35
C LEU A 44 11.55 -14.93 -10.99
N ASP A 45 11.83 -13.88 -11.76
CA ASP A 45 12.95 -13.00 -11.57
C ASP A 45 12.83 -12.44 -10.14
N GLU A 46 13.76 -12.80 -9.25
CA GLU A 46 13.69 -12.51 -7.82
C GLU A 46 13.63 -11.00 -7.53
N GLY A 47 14.02 -10.15 -8.50
CA GLY A 47 13.82 -8.70 -8.46
C GLY A 47 12.39 -8.20 -8.73
N ARG A 48 11.45 -9.10 -9.08
CA ARG A 48 10.03 -8.79 -9.33
C ARG A 48 9.11 -9.26 -8.21
N VAL A 49 9.65 -9.81 -7.14
CA VAL A 49 8.86 -10.25 -5.98
C VAL A 49 9.37 -9.51 -4.77
N SER A 50 8.45 -9.08 -3.91
CA SER A 50 8.84 -8.42 -2.66
C SER A 50 9.73 -9.36 -1.83
N PRO A 51 10.86 -8.90 -1.27
CA PRO A 51 11.71 -9.71 -0.43
C PRO A 51 10.90 -10.36 0.70
N ALA A 52 11.22 -11.61 1.03
CA ALA A 52 10.49 -12.36 2.06
C ALA A 52 10.73 -11.83 3.48
N ASP A 53 11.80 -11.04 3.67
CA ASP A 53 12.32 -10.57 4.95
C ASP A 53 11.97 -9.11 5.28
N LEU A 54 11.04 -8.50 4.55
CA LEU A 54 10.57 -7.16 4.87
C LEU A 54 9.91 -7.11 6.26
N PRO A 55 10.15 -6.05 7.06
CA PRO A 55 9.47 -5.90 8.34
C PRO A 55 7.94 -5.93 8.13
N PRO A 56 7.19 -6.60 9.02
CA PRO A 56 5.74 -6.64 8.91
C PRO A 56 5.16 -5.24 9.15
N ALA A 57 4.14 -4.88 8.38
CA ALA A 57 3.38 -3.66 8.65
C ALA A 57 2.59 -3.84 9.96
N PRO A 58 2.69 -2.93 10.95
CA PRO A 58 1.93 -3.04 12.18
C PRO A 58 0.42 -3.01 11.92
N VAL A 59 -0.31 -3.88 12.61
CA VAL A 59 -1.78 -3.89 12.59
C VAL A 59 -2.27 -3.07 13.76
N LEU A 60 -2.97 -1.97 13.46
CA LEU A 60 -3.69 -1.18 14.44
C LEU A 60 -5.19 -1.47 14.29
N GLU A 61 -5.76 -2.18 15.25
CA GLU A 61 -7.18 -2.51 15.31
C GLU A 61 -8.02 -1.23 15.33
N GLY A 62 -9.06 -1.16 14.49
CA GLY A 62 -9.86 0.06 14.31
C GLY A 62 -9.08 1.25 13.72
N GLY A 63 -7.85 1.04 13.25
CA GLY A 63 -7.00 2.12 12.77
C GLY A 63 -7.52 2.80 11.50
N THR A 64 -7.32 4.10 11.40
CA THR A 64 -7.70 4.93 10.24
C THR A 64 -6.47 5.57 9.62
N GLY A 65 -6.57 5.99 8.35
CA GLY A 65 -5.50 6.71 7.68
C GLY A 65 -5.26 8.08 8.32
N ALA A 66 -4.00 8.40 8.61
CA ALA A 66 -3.59 9.61 9.34
C ALA A 66 -2.37 10.28 8.70
N ARG A 67 -2.21 10.19 7.36
CA ARG A 67 -1.05 10.77 6.65
C ARG A 67 -0.86 12.28 6.92
N GLY A 68 -1.96 13.01 7.12
CA GLY A 68 -1.93 14.45 7.44
C GLY A 68 -1.32 14.78 8.80
N ASP A 69 -1.17 13.80 9.70
CA ASP A 69 -0.57 13.99 11.02
C ASP A 69 0.96 14.01 10.97
N LEU A 70 1.57 13.60 9.86
CA LEU A 70 3.01 13.55 9.67
C LEU A 70 3.49 14.68 8.75
N ALA A 71 4.23 15.63 9.30
CA ALA A 71 4.83 16.74 8.58
C ALA A 71 6.31 16.50 8.27
N GLY A 72 6.81 17.08 7.18
CA GLY A 72 8.25 17.08 6.86
C GLY A 72 8.85 15.77 6.36
N ALA A 73 8.05 14.69 6.25
CA ALA A 73 8.53 13.41 5.74
C ALA A 73 8.86 13.47 4.23
N GLU A 74 10.16 13.53 3.94
CA GLU A 74 10.72 13.42 2.59
C GLU A 74 11.05 11.95 2.29
N CYS A 75 10.70 11.51 1.08
CA CYS A 75 10.79 10.11 0.66
C CYS A 75 11.62 10.06 -0.63
N ASP A 76 12.89 9.69 -0.54
CA ASP A 76 13.77 9.51 -1.70
C ASP A 76 13.91 8.03 -2.08
N VAL A 77 14.40 7.75 -3.29
CA VAL A 77 14.52 6.37 -3.84
C VAL A 77 15.97 5.99 -4.14
N ALA A 78 16.95 6.73 -3.62
CA ALA A 78 18.34 6.43 -3.90
C ALA A 78 18.76 5.12 -3.21
N THR A 79 19.64 4.35 -3.86
CA THR A 79 20.13 3.07 -3.34
C THR A 79 20.97 3.26 -2.07
N GLY A 80 20.93 2.28 -1.18
CA GLY A 80 21.67 2.25 0.09
C GLY A 80 20.79 2.53 1.31
N PRO A 81 21.41 2.81 2.48
CA PRO A 81 20.69 3.15 3.69
C PRO A 81 19.87 4.43 3.51
N ARG A 82 18.59 4.38 3.84
CA ARG A 82 17.68 5.52 3.81
C ARG A 82 16.98 5.72 5.12
N SER A 83 16.68 6.98 5.38
CA SER A 83 15.92 7.44 6.53
C SER A 83 14.86 8.43 6.07
N VAL A 84 13.63 8.24 6.53
CA VAL A 84 12.52 9.16 6.36
C VAL A 84 12.13 9.65 7.75
N ALA A 85 12.41 10.92 8.02
CA ALA A 85 12.11 11.57 9.29
C ALA A 85 10.98 12.58 9.14
N GLY A 86 10.18 12.75 10.19
CA GLY A 86 9.13 13.75 10.21
C GLY A 86 8.59 14.02 11.61
N GLU A 87 7.82 15.08 11.74
CA GLU A 87 7.11 15.41 12.98
C GLU A 87 5.70 14.84 12.92
N LEU A 88 5.40 13.89 13.82
CA LEU A 88 4.09 13.25 13.92
C LEU A 88 3.29 13.94 15.03
N THR A 89 2.14 14.52 14.69
CA THR A 89 1.27 15.25 15.63
C THR A 89 -0.10 14.62 15.72
N ASN A 90 -0.58 14.32 16.93
CA ASN A 90 -1.93 13.78 17.07
C ASN A 90 -3.01 14.85 16.87
N SER A 91 -3.61 14.88 15.68
CA SER A 91 -4.73 15.79 15.36
C SER A 91 -6.08 15.34 15.92
N GLY A 92 -6.15 14.12 16.48
CA GLY A 92 -7.36 13.55 17.07
C GLY A 92 -7.71 14.13 18.44
N GLY A 93 -8.94 13.86 18.89
CA GLY A 93 -9.45 14.32 20.20
C GLY A 93 -9.13 13.40 21.38
N THR A 94 -8.50 12.24 21.15
CA THR A 94 -8.15 11.25 22.16
C THR A 94 -6.71 10.75 21.97
N ALA A 95 -6.12 10.16 23.02
CA ALA A 95 -4.83 9.49 22.89
C ALA A 95 -4.92 8.37 21.85
N ALA A 96 -3.83 8.16 21.11
CA ALA A 96 -3.81 7.22 20.01
C ALA A 96 -2.42 6.62 19.76
N ASP A 97 -2.42 5.39 19.28
CA ASP A 97 -1.26 4.71 18.73
C ASP A 97 -1.15 5.00 17.24
N TYR A 98 0.09 5.10 16.77
CA TYR A 98 0.42 5.37 15.39
C TYR A 98 1.36 4.30 14.83
N ALA A 99 1.18 4.01 13.55
CA ALA A 99 2.08 3.21 12.75
C ALA A 99 2.45 3.99 11.50
N VAL A 100 3.74 4.27 11.32
CA VAL A 100 4.32 4.86 10.12
C VAL A 100 5.01 3.75 9.36
N VAL A 101 4.60 3.54 8.11
CA VAL A 101 5.17 2.53 7.22
C VAL A 101 5.65 3.24 5.96
N VAL A 102 6.96 3.14 5.71
CA VAL A 102 7.56 3.64 4.47
C VAL A 102 7.87 2.45 3.59
N SER A 103 7.42 2.49 2.34
CA SER A 103 7.65 1.42 1.36
C SER A 103 8.29 1.98 0.11
N TRP A 104 9.35 1.32 -0.35
CA TRP A 104 10.00 1.57 -1.62
C TRP A 104 9.57 0.51 -2.61
N THR A 105 9.19 0.94 -3.82
CA THR A 105 8.65 0.04 -4.84
C THR A 105 9.35 0.18 -6.18
N THR A 106 9.38 -0.91 -6.94
CA THR A 106 9.80 -0.93 -8.34
C THR A 106 8.75 -0.26 -9.24
N ALA A 107 9.07 -0.12 -10.53
CA ALA A 107 8.12 0.39 -11.53
C ALA A 107 6.92 -0.54 -11.73
N THR A 108 7.04 -1.82 -11.36
CA THR A 108 5.96 -2.83 -11.37
C THR A 108 5.17 -2.87 -10.05
N SER A 109 5.44 -1.93 -9.13
CA SER A 109 4.79 -1.80 -7.82
C SER A 109 5.13 -2.88 -6.78
N ASP A 110 6.21 -3.64 -7.00
CA ASP A 110 6.69 -4.60 -6.01
C ASP A 110 7.42 -3.88 -4.88
N VAL A 111 7.09 -4.20 -3.63
CA VAL A 111 7.76 -3.61 -2.46
C VAL A 111 9.13 -4.24 -2.30
N VAL A 112 10.19 -3.46 -2.47
CA VAL A 112 11.58 -3.95 -2.41
C VAL A 112 12.32 -3.53 -1.14
N ALA A 113 11.80 -2.53 -0.43
CA ALA A 113 12.24 -2.21 0.92
C ALA A 113 11.08 -1.66 1.74
N ARG A 114 11.14 -1.84 3.05
CA ARG A 114 10.16 -1.30 3.98
C ARG A 114 10.84 -0.91 5.28
N GLY A 115 10.47 0.25 5.81
CA GLY A 115 10.76 0.63 7.18
C GLY A 115 9.45 0.85 7.94
N VAL A 116 9.49 0.64 9.25
CA VAL A 116 8.34 0.81 10.14
C VAL A 116 8.75 1.55 11.40
N ALA A 117 7.87 2.42 11.90
CA ALA A 117 7.97 3.01 13.23
C ALA A 117 6.58 3.03 13.87
N THR A 118 6.53 2.82 15.19
CA THR A 118 5.31 2.96 15.98
C THR A 118 5.50 4.05 17.03
N VAL A 119 4.41 4.76 17.33
CA VAL A 119 4.35 5.70 18.45
C VAL A 119 3.11 5.37 19.25
N GLU A 120 3.32 4.97 20.49
CA GLU A 120 2.24 4.57 21.40
C GLU A 120 1.81 5.76 22.27
N ASP A 121 0.53 5.76 22.66
CA ASP A 121 -0.04 6.69 23.64
C ASP A 121 0.24 8.17 23.34
N LEU A 122 0.17 8.57 22.07
CA LEU A 122 0.38 9.98 21.72
C LEU A 122 -0.86 10.79 22.12
N ALA A 123 -0.72 11.63 23.15
CA ALA A 123 -1.82 12.46 23.66
C ALA A 123 -2.37 13.41 22.57
N PRO A 124 -3.64 13.84 22.66
CA PRO A 124 -4.23 14.83 21.74
C PRO A 124 -3.38 16.09 21.63
N GLY A 125 -3.06 16.51 20.41
CA GLY A 125 -2.25 17.70 20.12
C GLY A 125 -0.76 17.56 20.43
N ALA A 126 -0.30 16.43 20.99
CA ALA A 126 1.12 16.20 21.21
C ALA A 126 1.83 15.82 19.91
N SER A 127 3.12 16.20 19.82
CA SER A 127 3.99 15.88 18.69
C SER A 127 5.17 15.01 19.13
N ARG A 128 5.63 14.13 18.24
CA ARG A 128 6.88 13.39 18.38
C ARG A 128 7.58 13.26 17.04
N THR A 129 8.89 13.42 17.07
CA THR A 129 9.72 13.15 15.90
C THR A 129 9.80 11.64 15.71
N VAL A 130 9.57 11.21 14.47
CA VAL A 130 9.66 9.81 14.06
C VAL A 130 10.70 9.69 12.96
N GLU A 131 11.43 8.59 12.99
CA GLU A 131 12.42 8.23 11.98
C GLU A 131 12.17 6.80 11.54
N VAL A 132 12.10 6.57 10.23
CA VAL A 132 11.92 5.26 9.62
C VAL A 132 13.09 4.98 8.71
N THR A 133 13.85 3.92 9.02
CA THR A 133 15.04 3.53 8.25
C THR A 133 14.83 2.23 7.48
N ALA A 134 15.45 2.11 6.31
CA ALA A 134 15.51 0.87 5.53
C ALA A 134 16.76 0.83 4.63
N GLU A 135 17.19 -0.37 4.23
CA GLU A 135 18.16 -0.54 3.16
C GLU A 135 17.42 -0.58 1.82
N VAL A 136 17.67 0.39 0.94
CA VAL A 136 16.97 0.50 -0.35
C VAL A 136 17.81 -0.11 -1.46
N PRO A 137 17.35 -1.18 -2.13
CA PRO A 137 18.09 -1.79 -3.22
C PRO A 137 18.07 -0.91 -4.49
N ALA A 138 18.92 -1.26 -5.46
CA ALA A 138 18.81 -0.70 -6.80
C ALA A 138 17.47 -1.09 -7.44
N GLY A 139 16.92 -0.23 -8.30
CA GLY A 139 15.66 -0.48 -9.00
C GLY A 139 14.39 0.00 -8.28
N ALA A 140 14.52 0.56 -7.07
CA ALA A 140 13.44 1.34 -6.47
C ALA A 140 13.16 2.59 -7.34
N THR A 141 11.89 2.85 -7.60
CA THR A 141 11.44 3.97 -8.46
C THR A 141 10.41 4.86 -7.78
N ALA A 142 9.77 4.38 -6.72
CA ALA A 142 8.84 5.15 -5.92
C ALA A 142 9.04 4.88 -4.43
N CYS A 143 8.67 5.86 -3.61
CA CYS A 143 8.72 5.84 -2.17
C CYS A 143 7.38 6.38 -1.65
N THR A 144 6.71 5.61 -0.79
CA THR A 144 5.40 5.97 -0.24
C THR A 144 5.41 5.89 1.27
N VAL A 145 4.92 6.95 1.92
CA VAL A 145 4.73 7.02 3.37
C VAL A 145 3.26 6.80 3.70
N ASN A 146 2.97 5.75 4.45
CA ASN A 146 1.65 5.46 5.00
C ASN A 146 1.65 5.70 6.50
N VAL A 147 0.61 6.35 7.00
CA VAL A 147 0.44 6.58 8.45
C VAL A 147 -0.95 6.11 8.82
N ARG A 148 -1.03 5.26 9.84
CA ARG A 148 -2.28 4.85 10.48
C ARG A 148 -2.29 5.29 11.93
N ARG A 149 -3.50 5.53 12.43
CA ARG A 149 -3.79 5.90 13.81
C ARG A 149 -4.93 5.06 14.36
N ALA A 150 -4.80 4.53 15.57
CA ALA A 150 -5.88 3.88 16.31
C ALA A 150 -6.01 4.47 17.72
N PRO A 151 -7.22 4.56 18.29
CA PRO A 151 -7.39 4.88 19.70
C PRO A 151 -6.65 3.86 20.58
N VAL A 152 -6.06 4.32 21.68
CA VAL A 152 -5.47 3.43 22.69
C VAL A 152 -6.56 2.51 23.24
N ALA A 153 -6.31 1.21 23.26
CA ALA A 153 -7.21 0.25 23.88
C ALA A 153 -7.25 0.51 25.40
N GLY A 154 -8.40 0.92 25.90
CA GLY A 154 -8.64 1.17 27.33
C GLY A 154 -8.86 -0.10 28.15
#